data_AF-A0A3A4VLA3-F1
#
_entry.id   AF-A0A3A4VLA3-F1
#
_cell.length_a   1.000
_cell.length_b   1.000
_cell.length_c   1.000
_cell.angle_alpha   90.00
_cell.angle_beta   90.00
_cell.angle_gamma   90.00
#
_symmetry.space_group_name_H-M   'P 1'
#
loop_
_entity.id
_entity.type
_entity.pdbx_description
1 polymer ?
#
loop_
_entity_poly.entity_id
_entity_poly.type
_entity_poly.pdbx_seq_one_letter_code
_entity_poly.pdbx_strand_id
1 'polypeptide(L)'
;MTDEQKTLTKKQLLDRLTKNFTISSACRAVGIDRKTFYRWIIEDTDFKREAYENIQESKKDVTDLAYTKLVHLIEGGNLTAVMYWLNNVDPEINDKRIYLTDEEIQKLSTLLYNFDTFSQGQELLTSYALRGKISENHAQFILKLFLAQMKAENVVVRKTEAKVMSEVLFRHRINKSKR
;
A
#
# COMPACT_ATOMS: atom_id res chain seq x y z
N MET A 1 5.60 -5.87 43.85
CA MET A 1 6.48 -6.63 42.96
C MET A 1 7.88 -6.50 43.52
N THR A 2 8.59 -7.60 43.74
CA THR A 2 9.99 -7.58 44.19
C THR A 2 10.91 -7.06 43.08
N ASP A 3 12.13 -6.64 43.40
CA ASP A 3 13.08 -6.17 42.40
C ASP A 3 13.46 -7.27 41.40
N GLU A 4 13.57 -8.52 41.87
CA GLU A 4 13.79 -9.67 40.99
C GLU A 4 12.61 -9.91 40.03
N GLN A 5 11.38 -9.82 40.53
CA GLN A 5 10.18 -9.90 39.69
C GLN A 5 10.09 -8.73 38.71
N LYS A 6 10.51 -7.52 39.11
CA LYS A 6 10.54 -6.33 38.24
C LYS A 6 11.50 -6.56 37.08
N THR A 7 12.71 -7.02 37.35
CA THR A 7 13.74 -7.30 36.34
C THR A 7 13.28 -8.40 35.38
N LEU A 8 12.71 -9.49 35.90
CA LEU A 8 12.17 -10.56 35.06
C LEU A 8 11.04 -10.06 34.14
N THR A 9 10.11 -9.28 34.70
CA THR A 9 8.97 -8.74 33.94
C THR A 9 9.43 -7.76 32.86
N LYS A 10 10.42 -6.91 33.15
CA LYS A 10 11.04 -6.02 32.16
C LYS A 10 11.66 -6.81 31.01
N LYS A 11 12.43 -7.85 31.31
CA LYS A 11 13.05 -8.72 30.29
C LYS A 11 12.00 -9.42 29.42
N GLN A 12 10.95 -9.96 30.04
CA GLN A 12 9.83 -10.55 29.30
C GLN A 12 9.13 -9.53 28.41
N LEU A 13 8.92 -8.30 28.90
CA LEU A 13 8.30 -7.25 28.10
C LEU A 13 9.15 -6.88 26.89
N LEU A 14 10.47 -6.74 27.07
CA LEU A 14 11.41 -6.43 25.99
C LEU A 14 11.39 -7.52 24.91
N ASP A 15 11.38 -8.81 25.29
CA ASP A 15 11.24 -9.93 24.33
C ASP A 15 9.90 -9.93 23.60
N ARG A 16 8.82 -9.43 24.22
CA ARG A 16 7.54 -9.26 23.51
C ARG A 16 7.61 -8.13 22.50
N LEU A 17 8.26 -7.03 22.83
CA LEU A 17 8.37 -5.85 21.95
C LEU A 17 9.17 -6.13 20.66
N THR A 18 10.01 -7.17 20.61
CA THR A 18 10.68 -7.59 19.36
C THR A 18 9.77 -8.37 18.42
N LYS A 19 8.64 -8.91 18.88
CA LYS A 19 7.77 -9.84 18.14
C LYS A 19 6.51 -9.18 17.57
N ASN A 20 6.62 -7.94 17.08
CA ASN A 20 5.50 -7.17 16.51
C ASN A 20 4.36 -6.85 17.50
N PHE A 21 4.63 -6.84 18.80
CA PHE A 21 3.62 -6.46 19.80
C PHE A 21 3.50 -4.94 19.91
N THR A 22 2.27 -4.45 19.99
CA THR A 22 2.03 -3.09 20.50
C THR A 22 2.40 -3.03 21.98
N ILE A 23 2.74 -1.84 22.49
CA ILE A 23 2.99 -1.62 23.94
C ILE A 23 1.82 -2.17 24.77
N SER A 24 0.58 -1.95 24.33
CA SER A 24 -0.62 -2.43 25.01
C SER A 24 -0.68 -3.95 25.06
N SER A 25 -0.43 -4.61 23.92
CA SER A 25 -0.44 -6.06 23.80
C SER A 25 0.69 -6.70 24.61
N ALA A 26 1.89 -6.11 24.58
CA ALA A 26 3.04 -6.58 25.34
C ALA A 26 2.80 -6.45 26.85
N CYS A 27 2.28 -5.30 27.31
CA CYS A 27 1.93 -5.07 28.71
C CYS A 27 0.90 -6.09 29.20
N ARG A 28 -0.16 -6.32 28.41
CA ARG A 28 -1.18 -7.34 28.73
C ARG A 28 -0.59 -8.74 28.79
N ALA A 29 0.30 -9.09 27.85
CA ALA A 29 0.91 -10.41 27.78
C ALA A 29 1.83 -10.73 28.98
N VAL A 30 2.39 -9.70 29.64
CA VAL A 30 3.22 -9.87 30.85
C VAL A 30 2.47 -9.47 32.15
N GLY A 31 1.18 -9.15 32.05
CA GLY A 31 0.34 -8.87 33.22
C GLY A 31 0.53 -7.51 33.88
N ILE A 32 0.95 -6.48 33.14
CA ILE A 32 1.11 -5.10 33.66
C ILE A 32 0.21 -4.08 32.95
N ASP A 33 -0.07 -2.97 33.63
CA ASP A 33 -0.73 -1.80 33.01
C ASP A 33 0.27 -0.91 32.26
N ARG A 34 -0.19 -0.23 31.20
CA ARG A 34 0.64 0.70 30.41
C ARG A 34 1.27 1.81 31.25
N LYS A 35 0.61 2.28 32.32
CA LYS A 35 1.18 3.27 33.24
C LYS A 35 2.47 2.75 33.89
N THR A 36 2.56 1.45 34.17
CA THR A 36 3.76 0.83 34.71
C THR A 36 4.89 0.83 33.68
N PHE A 37 4.60 0.53 32.42
CA PHE A 37 5.58 0.67 31.33
C PHE A 37 6.11 2.10 31.23
N TYR A 38 5.23 3.10 31.12
CA TYR A 38 5.65 4.49 30.99
C TYR A 38 6.41 5.00 32.21
N ARG A 39 6.07 4.53 33.41
CA ARG A 39 6.85 4.81 34.62
C ARG A 39 8.27 4.24 34.50
N TRP A 40 8.44 3.00 34.04
CA TRP A 40 9.77 2.43 33.83
C TRP A 40 10.59 3.16 32.76
N ILE A 41 9.93 3.70 31.72
CA ILE A 41 10.60 4.54 30.72
C ILE A 41 11.21 5.81 31.34
N ILE A 42 10.60 6.34 32.41
CA ILE A 42 11.11 7.53 33.11
C ILE A 42 12.19 7.14 34.13
N GLU A 43 11.97 6.04 34.86
CA GLU A 43 12.85 5.58 35.96
C GLU A 43 14.14 4.91 35.49
N ASP A 44 14.16 4.34 34.28
CA ASP A 44 15.23 3.47 33.80
C ASP A 44 15.57 3.77 32.34
N THR A 45 16.70 4.44 32.15
CA THR A 45 17.18 4.90 30.84
C THR A 45 17.62 3.75 29.93
N ASP A 46 18.16 2.67 30.49
CA ASP A 46 18.60 1.51 29.71
C ASP A 46 17.39 0.72 29.21
N PHE A 47 16.42 0.47 30.09
CA PHE A 47 15.14 -0.13 29.71
C PHE A 47 14.42 0.69 28.65
N LYS A 48 14.45 2.03 28.77
CA LYS A 48 13.88 2.93 27.76
C LYS A 48 14.54 2.72 26.40
N ARG A 49 15.88 2.73 26.33
CA ARG A 49 16.63 2.54 25.08
C ARG A 49 16.24 1.21 24.45
N GLU A 50 16.37 0.11 25.18
CA GLU A 50 16.09 -1.24 24.67
C GLU A 50 14.62 -1.39 24.22
N ALA A 51 13.66 -0.85 24.99
CA ALA A 51 12.26 -0.92 24.62
C ALA A 51 11.98 -0.20 23.29
N TYR A 52 12.54 1.00 23.10
CA TYR A 52 12.34 1.75 21.87
C TYR A 52 13.12 1.16 20.69
N GLU A 53 14.33 0.63 20.89
CA GLU A 53 15.08 -0.10 19.86
C GLU A 53 14.29 -1.32 19.37
N ASN A 54 13.76 -2.15 20.29
CA ASN A 54 12.94 -3.32 19.95
C ASN A 54 11.65 -2.92 19.23
N ILE A 55 11.00 -1.82 19.64
CA ILE A 55 9.83 -1.28 18.94
C ILE A 55 10.19 -0.82 17.53
N GLN A 56 11.34 -0.19 17.33
CA GLN A 56 11.75 0.25 16.00
C GLN A 56 12.12 -0.92 15.09
N GLU A 57 12.80 -1.93 15.62
CA GLU A 57 13.14 -3.13 14.84
C GLU A 57 11.88 -3.90 14.44
N SER A 58 10.97 -4.17 15.38
CA SER A 58 9.69 -4.81 15.06
C SER A 58 8.83 -4.01 14.08
N LYS A 59 8.93 -2.66 14.08
CA LYS A 59 8.27 -1.85 13.04
C LYS A 59 8.79 -2.13 11.64
N LYS A 60 10.08 -2.44 11.47
CA LYS A 60 10.63 -2.84 10.16
C LYS A 60 10.00 -4.15 9.71
N ASP A 61 9.95 -5.16 10.59
CA ASP A 61 9.31 -6.45 10.29
C ASP A 61 7.82 -6.29 9.92
N VAL A 62 7.08 -5.46 10.66
CA VAL A 62 5.68 -5.13 10.33
C VAL A 62 5.58 -4.41 8.99
N THR A 63 6.52 -3.53 8.69
CA THR A 63 6.57 -2.78 7.42
C THR A 63 6.82 -3.73 6.25
N ASP A 64 7.77 -4.66 6.37
CA ASP A 64 8.07 -5.68 5.36
C ASP A 64 6.88 -6.63 5.14
N LEU A 65 6.21 -7.03 6.23
CA LEU A 65 4.99 -7.81 6.15
C LEU A 65 3.87 -7.01 5.46
N ALA A 66 3.69 -5.73 5.79
CA ALA A 66 2.71 -4.87 5.17
C ALA A 66 2.98 -4.70 3.68
N TYR A 67 4.24 -4.50 3.27
CA TYR A 67 4.63 -4.46 1.86
C TYR A 67 4.33 -5.78 1.15
N THR A 68 4.65 -6.92 1.77
CA THR A 68 4.33 -8.24 1.20
C THR A 68 2.82 -8.40 0.99
N LYS A 69 2.00 -8.01 1.97
CA LYS A 69 0.53 -8.05 1.85
C LYS A 69 0.02 -7.09 0.78
N LEU A 70 0.60 -5.90 0.68
CA LEU A 70 0.26 -4.91 -0.33
C LEU A 70 0.57 -5.44 -1.74
N VAL A 71 1.73 -6.05 -1.95
CA VAL A 71 2.11 -6.68 -3.22
C VAL A 71 1.14 -7.80 -3.57
N HIS A 72 0.75 -8.67 -2.64
CA HIS A 72 -0.24 -9.70 -2.91
C HIS A 72 -1.63 -9.13 -3.29
N LEU A 73 -2.05 -8.02 -2.68
CA LEU A 73 -3.29 -7.34 -3.08
C LEU A 73 -3.19 -6.79 -4.51
N ILE A 74 -2.03 -6.24 -4.88
CA ILE A 74 -1.74 -5.76 -6.24
C ILE A 74 -1.78 -6.93 -7.23
N GLU A 75 -1.11 -8.04 -6.92
CA GLU A 75 -1.13 -9.27 -7.71
C GLU A 75 -2.56 -9.82 -7.91
N GLY A 76 -3.41 -9.67 -6.90
CA GLY A 76 -4.83 -10.06 -6.92
C GLY A 76 -5.78 -9.05 -7.59
N GLY A 77 -5.28 -7.91 -8.08
CA GLY A 77 -6.09 -6.94 -8.83
C GLY A 77 -6.86 -5.96 -7.97
N ASN A 78 -6.45 -5.77 -6.71
CA ASN A 78 -7.05 -4.77 -5.84
C ASN A 78 -6.65 -3.35 -6.31
N LEU A 79 -7.58 -2.66 -6.99
CA LEU A 79 -7.29 -1.34 -7.54
C LEU A 79 -6.89 -0.31 -6.47
N THR A 80 -7.48 -0.37 -5.28
CA THR A 80 -7.14 0.54 -4.17
C THR A 80 -5.69 0.36 -3.71
N ALA A 81 -5.21 -0.88 -3.61
CA ALA A 81 -3.81 -1.19 -3.30
C ALA A 81 -2.86 -0.66 -4.38
N VAL A 82 -3.24 -0.76 -5.65
CA VAL A 82 -2.49 -0.20 -6.78
C VAL A 82 -2.44 1.32 -6.70
N MET A 83 -3.57 1.98 -6.46
CA MET A 83 -3.62 3.44 -6.30
C MET A 83 -2.74 3.90 -5.12
N TYR A 84 -2.77 3.17 -4.01
CA TYR A 84 -1.92 3.47 -2.86
C TYR A 84 -0.43 3.34 -3.22
N TRP A 85 -0.02 2.25 -3.88
CA TRP A 85 1.37 2.03 -4.30
C TRP A 85 1.88 3.16 -5.20
N LEU A 86 1.12 3.48 -6.25
CA LEU A 86 1.47 4.53 -7.23
C LEU A 86 1.56 5.92 -6.60
N ASN A 87 0.80 6.19 -5.55
CA ASN A 87 0.82 7.48 -4.86
C ASN A 87 1.89 7.60 -3.77
N ASN A 88 2.30 6.49 -3.14
CA ASN A 88 3.02 6.54 -1.86
C ASN A 88 4.33 5.75 -1.81
N VAL A 89 4.46 4.63 -2.54
CA VAL A 89 5.52 3.66 -2.28
C VAL A 89 6.64 3.69 -3.32
N ASP A 90 6.33 3.97 -4.58
CA ASP A 90 7.34 3.94 -5.64
C ASP A 90 8.10 5.29 -5.75
N PRO A 91 9.41 5.33 -5.46
CA PRO A 91 10.21 6.55 -5.52
C PRO A 91 10.57 6.98 -6.94
N GLU A 92 10.46 6.10 -7.95
CA GLU A 92 10.72 6.43 -9.36
C GLU A 92 9.48 7.04 -10.04
N ILE A 93 8.32 6.91 -9.40
CA ILE A 93 7.06 7.46 -9.86
C ILE A 93 6.95 8.94 -9.44
N ASN A 94 7.54 9.80 -10.26
CA ASN A 94 7.49 11.25 -10.09
C ASN A 94 6.13 11.88 -10.48
N ASP A 95 5.18 11.07 -10.96
CA ASP A 95 3.89 11.53 -11.50
C ASP A 95 2.77 11.43 -10.46
N LYS A 96 2.94 12.10 -9.31
CA LYS A 96 2.21 11.87 -8.04
C LYS A 96 0.73 12.27 -7.99
N ARG A 97 0.01 12.35 -9.11
CA ARG A 97 -1.33 12.96 -9.16
C ARG A 97 -2.40 11.96 -9.57
N ILE A 98 -2.89 11.21 -8.58
CA ILE A 98 -4.17 10.49 -8.69
C ILE A 98 -5.22 11.22 -7.83
N TYR A 99 -6.25 11.74 -8.49
CA TYR A 99 -7.39 12.47 -7.90
C TYR A 99 -8.69 11.76 -8.27
N LEU A 100 -8.79 10.49 -7.88
CA LEU A 100 -10.01 9.70 -8.02
C LEU A 100 -10.69 9.61 -6.66
N THR A 101 -12.01 9.78 -6.65
CA THR A 101 -12.80 9.51 -5.44
C THR A 101 -12.94 8.00 -5.23
N ASP A 102 -13.31 7.59 -4.01
CA ASP A 102 -13.57 6.18 -3.71
C ASP A 102 -14.65 5.58 -4.63
N GLU A 103 -15.68 6.36 -4.99
CA GLU A 103 -16.71 5.95 -5.95
C GLU A 103 -16.14 5.73 -7.35
N GLU A 104 -15.24 6.61 -7.81
CA GLU A 104 -14.57 6.48 -9.11
C GLU A 104 -13.65 5.26 -9.15
N ILE A 105 -12.92 5.00 -8.06
CA ILE A 105 -12.07 3.81 -7.90
C ILE A 105 -12.95 2.55 -7.91
N GLN A 106 -14.04 2.52 -7.16
CA GLN A 106 -14.93 1.36 -7.09
C GLN A 106 -15.57 1.06 -8.45
N LYS A 107 -16.05 2.10 -9.15
CA LYS A 107 -16.59 1.96 -10.50
C LYS A 107 -15.54 1.43 -11.47
N LEU A 108 -14.35 2.02 -11.47
CA LEU A 108 -13.26 1.60 -12.35
C LEU A 108 -12.81 0.15 -12.06
N SER A 109 -12.67 -0.21 -10.79
CA SER A 109 -12.35 -1.57 -10.34
C SER A 109 -13.37 -2.58 -10.87
N THR A 110 -14.67 -2.26 -10.73
CA THR A 110 -15.77 -3.13 -11.18
C THR A 110 -15.72 -3.37 -12.69
N LEU A 111 -15.41 -2.32 -13.48
CA LEU A 111 -15.33 -2.43 -14.92
C LEU A 111 -14.08 -3.19 -15.39
N LEU A 112 -12.93 -2.97 -14.75
CA LEU A 112 -11.65 -3.61 -15.11
C LEU A 112 -11.57 -5.09 -14.66
N TYR A 113 -12.38 -5.51 -13.69
CA TYR A 113 -12.32 -6.89 -13.18
C TYR A 113 -13.12 -7.90 -14.03
N ASN A 114 -14.16 -7.45 -14.74
CA ASN A 114 -14.99 -8.34 -15.57
C ASN A 114 -14.62 -8.23 -17.04
N PHE A 115 -14.55 -9.37 -17.73
CA PHE A 115 -14.20 -9.45 -19.14
C PHE A 115 -15.16 -8.62 -20.02
N ASP A 116 -16.47 -8.79 -19.81
CA ASP A 116 -17.50 -8.14 -20.64
C ASP A 116 -17.52 -6.61 -20.49
N THR A 117 -17.03 -6.10 -19.36
CA THR A 117 -17.00 -4.65 -19.07
C THR A 117 -15.61 -4.04 -19.20
N PHE A 118 -14.60 -4.84 -19.56
CA PHE A 118 -13.21 -4.41 -19.55
C PHE A 118 -12.96 -3.23 -20.49
N SER A 119 -13.54 -3.28 -21.70
CA SER A 119 -13.47 -2.18 -22.67
C SER A 119 -14.04 -0.88 -22.09
N GLN A 120 -15.14 -0.95 -21.35
CA GLN A 120 -15.71 0.22 -20.67
C GLN A 120 -14.79 0.74 -19.55
N GLY A 121 -14.10 -0.18 -18.86
CA GLY A 121 -13.08 0.18 -17.87
C GLY A 121 -11.88 0.90 -18.51
N GLN A 122 -11.43 0.46 -19.69
CA GLN A 122 -10.37 1.11 -20.45
C GLN A 122 -10.76 2.51 -20.89
N GLU A 123 -11.97 2.68 -21.44
CA GLU A 123 -12.51 3.98 -21.84
C GLU A 123 -12.61 4.93 -20.64
N LEU A 124 -13.09 4.43 -19.50
CA LEU A 124 -13.20 5.21 -18.28
C LEU A 124 -11.82 5.63 -17.74
N LEU A 125 -10.86 4.70 -17.69
CA LEU A 125 -9.49 4.98 -17.28
C LEU A 125 -8.82 6.00 -18.19
N THR A 126 -9.01 5.87 -19.50
CA THR A 126 -8.54 6.82 -20.51
C THR A 126 -9.15 8.21 -20.26
N SER A 127 -10.47 8.27 -20.02
CA SER A 127 -11.17 9.51 -19.69
C SER A 127 -10.63 10.17 -18.41
N TYR A 128 -10.27 9.40 -17.39
CA TYR A 128 -9.62 9.93 -16.19
C TYR A 128 -8.24 10.52 -16.49
N ALA A 129 -7.44 9.85 -17.33
CA ALA A 129 -6.13 10.34 -17.73
C ALA A 129 -6.22 11.63 -18.56
N LEU A 130 -7.16 11.70 -19.52
CA LEU A 130 -7.42 12.90 -20.32
C LEU A 130 -7.88 14.09 -19.47
N ARG A 131 -8.65 13.83 -18.40
CA ARG A 131 -9.09 14.85 -17.44
C ARG A 131 -8.00 15.25 -16.43
N GLY A 132 -6.82 14.65 -16.49
CA GLY A 132 -5.73 14.89 -15.55
C GLY A 132 -6.00 14.39 -14.13
N LYS A 133 -6.98 13.48 -13.96
CA LYS A 133 -7.24 12.83 -12.67
C LYS A 133 -6.25 11.73 -12.35
N ILE A 134 -5.57 11.20 -13.36
CA ILE A 134 -4.51 10.20 -13.24
C ILE A 134 -3.48 10.47 -14.32
N SER A 135 -2.22 10.19 -14.06
CA SER A 135 -1.20 10.30 -15.10
C SER A 135 -1.34 9.20 -16.15
N GLU A 136 -0.83 9.45 -17.35
CA GLU A 136 -0.77 8.46 -18.41
C GLU A 136 0.06 7.23 -17.99
N ASN A 137 1.16 7.45 -17.27
CA ASN A 137 2.02 6.38 -16.80
C ASN A 137 1.30 5.46 -15.79
N HIS A 138 0.57 6.04 -14.85
CA HIS A 138 -0.24 5.28 -13.89
C HIS A 138 -1.38 4.53 -14.57
N ALA A 139 -2.06 5.20 -15.49
CA ALA A 139 -3.16 4.61 -16.23
C ALA A 139 -2.67 3.41 -17.08
N GLN A 140 -1.50 3.53 -17.72
CA GLN A 140 -0.85 2.44 -18.43
C GLN A 140 -0.42 1.29 -17.51
N PHE A 141 0.13 1.61 -16.33
CA PHE A 141 0.50 0.59 -15.34
C PHE A 141 -0.71 -0.21 -14.88
N ILE A 142 -1.79 0.48 -14.47
CA ILE A 142 -3.05 -0.15 -14.06
C ILE A 142 -3.56 -1.05 -15.18
N LEU A 143 -3.59 -0.56 -16.42
CA LEU A 143 -4.09 -1.37 -17.52
C LEU A 143 -3.26 -2.64 -17.74
N LYS A 144 -1.92 -2.53 -17.72
CA LYS A 144 -1.02 -3.69 -17.86
C LYS A 144 -1.23 -4.71 -16.76
N LEU A 145 -1.41 -4.25 -15.52
CA LEU A 145 -1.65 -5.12 -14.37
C LEU A 145 -2.93 -5.94 -14.56
N PHE A 146 -4.06 -5.27 -14.82
CA PHE A 146 -5.34 -5.95 -14.99
C PHE A 146 -5.35 -6.85 -16.24
N LEU A 147 -4.68 -6.43 -17.33
CA LEU A 147 -4.50 -7.28 -18.52
C LEU A 147 -3.71 -8.57 -18.23
N ALA A 148 -2.70 -8.50 -17.36
CA ALA A 148 -1.90 -9.65 -16.99
C ALA A 148 -2.69 -10.66 -16.13
N GLN A 149 -3.63 -10.17 -15.32
CA GLN A 149 -4.48 -10.98 -14.44
C GLN A 149 -5.54 -11.77 -15.22
N MET A 150 -6.06 -11.23 -16.31
CA MET A 150 -7.18 -11.82 -17.08
C MET A 150 -6.82 -13.03 -17.97
N LYS A 151 -5.69 -13.75 -17.81
CA LYS A 151 -5.35 -14.92 -18.68
C LYS A 151 -6.50 -15.96 -18.64
N ALA A 152 -7.13 -16.42 -19.73
CA ALA A 152 -6.73 -16.63 -21.13
C ALA A 152 -7.78 -16.17 -22.17
N GLU A 153 -7.42 -16.32 -23.46
CA GLU A 153 -8.08 -15.92 -24.73
C GLU A 153 -7.75 -14.49 -25.24
N ASN A 154 -6.88 -14.46 -26.26
CA ASN A 154 -6.41 -13.32 -27.06
C ASN A 154 -5.48 -12.27 -26.41
N VAL A 155 -4.28 -12.71 -26.04
CA VAL A 155 -3.13 -11.84 -25.64
C VAL A 155 -2.82 -10.73 -26.67
N VAL A 156 -3.10 -10.96 -27.96
CA VAL A 156 -2.85 -9.98 -29.04
C VAL A 156 -3.83 -8.81 -28.98
N VAL A 157 -5.13 -9.07 -28.85
CA VAL A 157 -6.17 -8.02 -28.74
C VAL A 157 -5.88 -7.12 -27.54
N ARG A 158 -5.49 -7.73 -26.42
CA ARG A 158 -5.14 -7.04 -25.17
C ARG A 158 -3.93 -6.11 -25.29
N LYS A 159 -2.86 -6.56 -25.96
CA LYS A 159 -1.70 -5.71 -26.26
C LYS A 159 -2.08 -4.56 -27.18
N THR A 160 -2.98 -4.81 -28.14
CA THR A 160 -3.50 -3.78 -29.04
C THR A 160 -4.29 -2.72 -28.27
N GLU A 161 -5.17 -3.08 -27.35
CA GLU A 161 -5.95 -2.11 -26.56
C GLU A 161 -5.08 -1.23 -25.65
N ALA A 162 -4.08 -1.81 -24.97
CA ALA A 162 -3.13 -1.02 -24.18
C ALA A 162 -2.34 -0.02 -25.03
N LYS A 163 -1.97 -0.44 -26.25
CA LYS A 163 -1.33 0.42 -27.24
C LYS A 163 -2.28 1.50 -27.74
N VAL A 164 -3.54 1.18 -27.98
CA VAL A 164 -4.58 2.15 -28.39
C VAL A 164 -4.77 3.22 -27.30
N MET A 165 -4.89 2.82 -26.04
CA MET A 165 -4.97 3.78 -24.92
C MET A 165 -3.75 4.70 -24.88
N SER A 166 -2.53 4.16 -25.04
CA SER A 166 -1.30 4.98 -25.09
C SER A 166 -1.34 5.99 -26.23
N GLU A 167 -1.82 5.58 -27.41
CA GLU A 167 -1.90 6.47 -28.57
C GLU A 167 -2.96 7.56 -28.41
N VAL A 168 -4.11 7.25 -27.78
CA VAL A 168 -5.16 8.23 -27.47
C VAL A 168 -4.61 9.32 -26.55
N LEU A 169 -3.88 8.93 -25.51
CA LEU A 169 -3.29 9.87 -24.55
C LEU A 169 -2.19 10.71 -25.20
N PHE A 170 -1.35 10.12 -26.06
CA PHE A 170 -0.35 10.84 -26.85
C PHE A 170 -0.97 11.92 -27.74
N ARG A 171 -2.03 11.58 -28.50
CA ARG A 171 -2.73 12.55 -29.37
C ARG A 171 -3.32 13.71 -28.58
N HIS A 172 -3.90 13.44 -27.41
CA HIS A 172 -4.43 14.49 -26.54
C HIS A 172 -3.36 15.46 -26.05
N ARG A 173 -2.18 14.96 -25.65
CA ARG A 173 -1.04 15.80 -25.25
C ARG A 173 -0.60 16.76 -26.37
N ILE A 174 -0.49 16.26 -27.60
CA ILE A 174 -0.13 17.09 -28.77
C ILE A 174 -1.18 18.19 -29.01
N ASN A 175 -2.48 17.87 -28.91
CA ASN A 175 -3.54 18.84 -29.11
C ASN A 175 -3.57 19.93 -28.03
N LYS A 176 -3.21 19.60 -26.78
CA LYS A 176 -3.09 20.59 -25.70
C LYS A 176 -1.90 21.53 -25.90
N SER A 177 -0.80 21.05 -26.49
CA SER A 177 0.39 21.87 -26.78
C SER A 177 0.22 22.85 -27.95
N LYS A 178 -0.82 22.66 -28.79
CA LYS A 178 -1.13 23.50 -29.96
C LYS A 178 -2.15 24.60 -29.68
N ARG A 179 -2.72 24.65 -28.47
CA ARG A 179 -3.68 25.66 -28.00
C ARG A 179 -3.03 26.53 -26.94
#